data_AF-A0A3P7QQ01-F1
#
_entry.id   AF-A0A3P7QQ01-F1
#
_cell.length_a   1.000
_cell.length_b   1.000
_cell.length_c   1.000
_cell.angle_alpha   90.00
_cell.angle_beta   90.00
_cell.angle_gamma   90.00
#
_symmetry.space_group_name_H-M   'P 1'
#
loop_
_entity.id
_entity.type
_entity.pdbx_description
1 polymer ?
#
loop_
_entity_poly.entity_id
_entity_poly.type
_entity_poly.pdbx_seq_one_letter_code
_entity_poly.pdbx_strand_id
1 'polypeptide(L)' 'MSQQDDINYQLETLAIRTGHTRSFEEAAAKFSGQEPGNIYSRFTNPTVAMFEKRLAALEGAERAVATSS' A
#
# COMPACT_ATOMS: atom_id res chain seq x y z
N MET A 1 12.10 -10.15 -14.10
CA MET A 1 11.00 -9.93 -13.14
C MET A 1 10.88 -8.44 -13.01
N SER A 2 9.72 -7.87 -13.37
CA SER A 2 9.59 -6.42 -13.49
C SER A 2 9.45 -5.81 -12.09
N GLN A 3 10.08 -4.67 -11.81
CA GLN A 3 9.98 -3.95 -10.52
C GLN A 3 8.53 -3.63 -10.11
N GLN A 4 7.58 -3.67 -11.06
CA GLN A 4 6.16 -3.50 -10.82
C GLN A 4 5.53 -4.68 -10.05
N ASP A 5 6.11 -5.87 -10.16
CA ASP A 5 5.61 -7.09 -9.51
C ASP A 5 6.01 -7.16 -8.02
N ASP A 6 7.09 -6.48 -7.62
CA ASP A 6 7.60 -6.48 -6.24
C ASP A 6 6.72 -5.68 -5.26
N ILE A 7 5.99 -4.67 -5.75
CA ILE A 7 5.03 -3.91 -4.92
C ILE A 7 3.82 -4.78 -4.57
N ASN A 8 3.44 -5.69 -5.46
CA ASN A 8 2.27 -6.56 -5.28
C ASN A 8 2.61 -7.87 -4.57
N TYR A 9 3.86 -8.33 -4.61
CA TYR A 9 4.34 -9.50 -3.86
C TYR A 9 4.85 -9.12 -2.46
N GLN A 10 4.00 -8.47 -1.67
CA GLN A 10 4.20 -8.49 -0.23
C GLN A 10 3.59 -9.81 0.26
N LEU A 11 4.41 -10.69 0.83
CA LEU A 11 3.93 -11.79 1.69
C LEU A 11 2.84 -11.25 2.62
N GLU A 12 1.86 -12.08 3.03
CA GLU A 12 0.79 -11.77 4.00
C GLU A 12 1.36 -11.48 5.41
N THR A 13 2.36 -10.60 5.48
CA THR A 13 3.09 -10.23 6.67
C THR A 13 2.43 -8.98 7.24
N LEU A 14 2.18 -9.01 8.54
CA LEU A 14 1.62 -7.90 9.26
C LEU A 14 2.61 -6.72 9.23
N ALA A 15 2.24 -5.63 8.54
CA ALA A 15 3.07 -4.44 8.41
C ALA A 15 2.94 -3.53 9.64
N ILE A 16 3.58 -3.94 10.75
CA ILE A 16 3.69 -3.15 11.99
C ILE A 16 4.78 -2.08 11.84
N ARG A 17 4.52 -1.06 11.02
CA ARG A 17 5.41 0.09 10.83
C ARG A 17 4.66 1.33 10.40
N THR A 18 5.25 2.50 10.61
CA THR A 18 4.66 3.80 10.24
C THR A 18 5.18 4.34 8.91
N GLY A 19 6.49 4.26 8.65
CA GLY A 19 7.13 4.76 7.42
C GLY A 19 7.68 3.66 6.52
N HIS A 20 7.69 3.89 5.19
CA HIS A 20 7.99 2.86 4.17
C HIS A 20 9.11 3.23 3.17
N THR A 21 9.82 4.34 3.36
CA THR A 21 10.89 4.82 2.45
C THR A 21 12.25 4.23 2.80
N ARG A 22 13.08 3.91 1.80
CA ARG A 22 14.46 3.40 1.99
C ARG A 22 15.54 4.41 1.60
N SER A 23 15.23 5.39 0.75
CA SER A 23 16.14 6.48 0.38
C SER A 23 15.42 7.83 0.23
N PHE A 24 16.18 8.93 0.21
CA PHE A 24 15.64 10.28 -0.03
C PHE A 24 15.11 10.44 -1.46
N GLU A 25 15.77 9.83 -2.44
CA GLU A 25 15.33 9.82 -3.84
C GLU A 25 13.98 9.11 -4.00
N GLU A 26 13.85 7.92 -3.41
CA GLU A 26 12.59 7.15 -3.39
C GLU A 26 11.48 7.93 -2.68
N ALA A 27 11.81 8.62 -1.57
CA ALA A 27 10.85 9.46 -0.88
C ALA A 27 10.37 10.60 -1.80
N ALA A 28 11.29 11.33 -2.44
CA ALA A 28 10.95 12.43 -3.34
C ALA A 28 10.08 11.98 -4.52
N ALA A 29 10.40 10.84 -5.14
CA ALA A 29 9.62 10.26 -6.24
C ALA A 29 8.19 9.89 -5.81
N LYS A 30 8.02 9.31 -4.61
CA LYS A 30 6.68 8.97 -4.07
C LYS A 30 5.87 10.18 -3.66
N PHE A 31 6.50 11.15 -3.00
CA PHE A 31 5.83 12.40 -2.58
C PHE A 31 5.39 13.25 -3.78
N SER A 32 6.15 13.22 -4.87
CA SER A 32 5.79 13.92 -6.13
C SER A 32 4.79 13.15 -7.00
N GLY A 33 4.42 11.93 -6.62
CA GLY A 33 3.49 11.08 -7.37
C GLY A 33 4.08 10.47 -8.65
N GLN A 34 5.40 10.57 -8.86
CA GLN A 34 6.09 9.95 -10.00
C GLN A 34 6.16 8.43 -9.85
N GLU A 35 6.28 7.95 -8.61
CA GLU A 35 6.25 6.52 -8.29
C GLU A 35 5.11 6.20 -7.32
N PRO A 36 4.30 5.16 -7.60
CA PRO A 36 3.33 4.67 -6.64
C PRO A 36 4.04 3.99 -5.47
N GLY A 37 3.51 4.16 -4.25
CA GLY A 37 4.03 3.41 -3.11
C GLY A 37 3.51 3.92 -1.78
N ASN A 38 3.70 3.10 -0.75
CA ASN A 38 3.38 3.50 0.61
C ASN A 38 4.40 4.54 1.08
N ILE A 39 3.91 5.60 1.73
CA ILE A 39 4.74 6.63 2.38
C ILE A 39 4.54 6.50 3.89
N TYR A 40 3.30 6.65 4.34
CA TYR A 40 2.94 6.68 5.75
C TYR A 40 1.63 5.91 6.02
N SER A 41 1.64 5.07 7.06
CA SER A 41 0.53 4.15 7.38
C SER A 41 -0.80 4.83 7.70
N ARG A 42 -0.82 6.14 8.00
CA ARG A 42 -2.08 6.89 8.20
C ARG A 42 -2.97 6.88 6.96
N PHE A 43 -2.36 6.88 5.76
CA PHE A 43 -3.10 6.96 4.50
C PHE A 43 -3.04 5.65 3.73
N THR A 44 -1.92 4.95 3.80
CA THR A 44 -1.70 3.72 3.02
C THR A 44 -0.85 2.75 3.81
N ASN A 45 -1.35 1.54 4.04
CA ASN A 45 -0.62 0.44 4.65
C ASN A 45 -0.89 -0.83 3.84
N PRO A 46 0.14 -1.63 3.49
CA PRO A 46 -0.04 -2.79 2.61
C PRO A 46 -0.96 -3.86 3.21
N THR A 47 -0.99 -4.04 4.54
CA THR A 47 -1.92 -4.97 5.20
C THR A 47 -3.36 -4.46 5.10
N VAL A 48 -3.58 -3.14 5.24
CA VAL A 48 -4.91 -2.52 5.09
C VAL A 48 -5.39 -2.59 3.64
N ALA A 49 -4.52 -2.31 2.67
CA ALA A 49 -4.85 -2.39 1.25
C ALA A 49 -5.26 -3.80 0.82
N MET A 50 -4.68 -4.83 1.42
CA MET A 50 -5.11 -6.22 1.20
C MET A 50 -6.53 -6.46 1.73
N PHE A 51 -6.82 -6.01 2.96
CA PHE A 51 -8.16 -6.11 3.54
C PHE A 51 -9.21 -5.40 2.65
N GLU A 52 -8.91 -4.18 2.21
CA GLU A 52 -9.78 -3.41 1.31
C GLU A 52 -10.04 -4.14 -0.02
N LYS A 53 -9.00 -4.69 -0.66
CA LYS A 53 -9.14 -5.46 -1.90
C LYS A 53 -10.03 -6.69 -1.72
N ARG A 54 -9.86 -7.42 -0.61
CA ARG A 54 -10.68 -8.60 -0.31
C ARG A 54 -12.14 -8.23 -0.04
N LEU A 55 -12.37 -7.18 0.74
CA LEU A 55 -13.72 -6.72 1.05
C LEU A 55 -14.44 -6.24 -0.21
N ALA A 56 -13.78 -5.45 -1.07
CA ALA A 56 -14.34 -5.00 -2.35
C ALA A 56 -14.71 -6.19 -3.25
N ALA A 57 -13.83 -7.21 -3.33
CA ALA A 57 -14.10 -8.42 -4.12
C ALA A 57 -15.28 -9.23 -3.56
N LEU A 58 -15.46 -9.29 -2.24
CA LEU A 58 -16.58 -9.99 -1.60
C LEU A 58 -17.93 -9.28 -1.85
N GLU A 59 -17.94 -7.94 -1.83
CA GLU A 59 -19.14 -7.14 -2.06
C GLU A 59 -19.44 -6.90 -3.56
N GLY A 60 -18.53 -7.31 -4.46
CA GLY A 60 -18.62 -6.98 -5.88
C GLY A 60 -18.46 -5.48 -6.18
N ALA A 61 -17.83 -4.74 -5.27
CA ALA A 61 -17.58 -3.31 -5.40
C ALA A 61 -16.26 -3.03 -6.14
N GLU A 62 -16.13 -1.85 -6.74
CA GLU A 62 -14.87 -1.45 -7.40
C GLU A 62 -13.74 -1.27 -6.38
N ARG A 63 -14.04 -0.71 -5.21
CA ARG A 63 -13.08 -0.33 -4.16
C ARG A 63 -13.70 -0.37 -2.78
N ALA A 64 -12.86 -0.50 -1.76
CA ALA A 64 -13.19 -0.30 -0.36
C ALA A 64 -12.13 0.58 0.31
N VAL A 65 -12.50 1.26 1.39
CA VAL A 65 -11.59 2.06 2.23
C VAL A 65 -11.83 1.70 3.69
N ALA A 66 -10.78 1.28 4.39
CA ALA A 66 -10.85 0.99 5.81
C ALA A 66 -10.80 2.29 6.62
N THR A 67 -11.66 2.39 7.63
CA THR A 67 -11.58 3.46 8.62
C THR A 67 -11.33 2.86 10.00
N SER A 68 -11.21 3.70 11.03
CA SER A 68 -10.91 3.24 12.39
C SER A 68 -12.02 2.43 13.06
N SER A 69 -13.27 2.54 12.57
CA SER A 69 -14.47 1.94 13.18
C SER A 69 -15.53 1.59 12.15
#